data_AF-L0GRV8-F1
#
_entry.id   AF-L0GRV8-F1
#
_cell.length_a   1.000
_cell.length_b   1.000
_cell.length_c   1.000
_cell.angle_alpha   90.00
_cell.angle_beta   90.00
_cell.angle_gamma   90.00
#
_symmetry.space_group_name_H-M   'P 1'
#
loop_
_entity.id
_entity.type
_entity.pdbx_description
1 polymer ?
#
loop_
_entity_poly.entity_id
_entity_poly.type
_entity_poly.pdbx_seq_one_letter_code
_entity_poly.pdbx_strand_id
1 'polypeptide(L)'
;MKNDIHDLALVLDSRVKLVMVESWDERRVLETLTGLAVRQGLGLYVWSATDGLRHLGFDGEQQAGEDSCSPEVALKLVKHDLRANLYVFCDLHPFLSEPKLVRLLKDVAMREASTAPTLVLVSHALKLPPEVQRYAARFSLSLPAEEELLAIVREEATLWSERNRGARVRTDNRTLQQVVKNLRGLSHAEARALARNVICDDGAITQEDLPELNRAKFQMLDLEGVLSFEYQTARFAEVGGLANFKRWLAERQGAFLGGRGDDLPRGVMLVGVQGGGKSLAAKAVAGLWGLPLLRLDFACLYNKYFGETERNLREALTLAEQIAPCVLWMDEIEKGLATGDMDGGVSQRVLGTLLTWMAERSAPVFMVATANAIDRLPPELLRKGRFDELFFVDLPDDATREEIFRIHLARRELRPDDLGVTLLAEASSGFSGAEIEQVVVSAVYAAQAQQRQVDQPMLLECIRATSPLSIVMAERLEALRAWAQGRTVQAD
;
A
#
# COMPACT_ATOMS: atom_id res chain seq x y z
N MET A 1 -17.97 -8.79 -10.66
CA MET A 1 -18.49 -9.67 -11.72
C MET A 1 -19.44 -9.00 -12.71
N LYS A 2 -20.62 -8.47 -12.33
CA LYS A 2 -21.57 -7.95 -13.35
C LYS A 2 -21.02 -6.77 -14.16
N ASN A 3 -20.27 -5.88 -13.50
CA ASN A 3 -19.64 -4.73 -14.14
C ASN A 3 -18.46 -5.15 -15.02
N ASP A 4 -17.55 -6.00 -14.51
CA ASP A 4 -16.43 -6.53 -15.31
C ASP A 4 -16.89 -7.19 -16.62
N ILE A 5 -17.97 -7.99 -16.58
CA ILE A 5 -18.53 -8.63 -17.78
C ILE A 5 -19.08 -7.59 -18.76
N HIS A 6 -19.71 -6.52 -18.25
CA HIS A 6 -20.24 -5.45 -19.09
C HIS A 6 -19.11 -4.63 -19.73
N ASP A 7 -18.11 -4.25 -18.96
CA ASP A 7 -16.97 -3.45 -19.45
C ASP A 7 -16.13 -4.25 -20.44
N LEU A 8 -15.90 -5.53 -20.17
CA LEU A 8 -15.23 -6.43 -21.10
C LEU A 8 -16.06 -6.67 -22.37
N ALA A 9 -17.40 -6.76 -22.25
CA ALA A 9 -18.29 -6.82 -23.41
C ALA A 9 -18.12 -5.58 -24.30
N LEU A 10 -18.08 -4.38 -23.71
CA LEU A 10 -17.85 -3.14 -24.47
C LEU A 10 -16.50 -3.15 -25.20
N VAL A 11 -15.45 -3.70 -24.58
CA VAL A 11 -14.14 -3.87 -25.23
C VAL A 11 -14.19 -4.90 -26.35
N LEU A 12 -14.89 -6.02 -26.19
CA LEU A 12 -15.03 -7.04 -27.24
C LEU A 12 -15.95 -6.61 -28.39
N ASP A 13 -16.95 -5.78 -28.10
CA ASP A 13 -17.85 -5.18 -29.10
C ASP A 13 -17.14 -4.08 -29.90
N SER A 14 -16.03 -3.55 -29.38
CA SER A 14 -15.14 -2.69 -30.14
C SER A 14 -14.46 -3.47 -31.27
N ARG A 15 -13.96 -2.78 -32.32
CA ARG A 15 -13.25 -3.44 -33.44
C ARG A 15 -11.89 -4.03 -33.06
N VAL A 16 -11.56 -4.08 -31.77
CA VAL A 16 -10.28 -4.58 -31.28
C VAL A 16 -10.30 -6.12 -31.23
N LYS A 17 -9.31 -6.75 -31.89
CA LYS A 17 -9.17 -8.21 -31.93
C LYS A 17 -8.07 -8.76 -31.02
N LEU A 18 -7.40 -7.89 -30.29
CA LEU A 18 -6.39 -8.26 -29.32
C LEU A 18 -6.66 -7.55 -27.99
N VAL A 19 -6.97 -8.30 -26.96
CA VAL A 19 -7.18 -7.80 -25.60
C VAL A 19 -6.10 -8.37 -24.70
N MET A 20 -5.58 -7.53 -23.80
CA MET A 20 -4.59 -7.90 -22.82
C MET A 20 -5.20 -7.73 -21.42
N VAL A 21 -5.11 -8.78 -20.63
CA VAL A 21 -5.55 -8.82 -19.23
C VAL A 21 -4.33 -9.14 -18.36
N GLU A 22 -3.88 -8.14 -17.62
CA GLU A 22 -2.79 -8.31 -16.65
C GLU A 22 -3.41 -8.70 -15.29
N SER A 23 -3.21 -9.94 -14.86
CA SER A 23 -3.77 -10.44 -13.61
C SER A 23 -3.02 -11.68 -13.11
N TRP A 24 -2.90 -11.79 -11.79
CA TRP A 24 -2.43 -12.99 -11.09
C TRP A 24 -3.53 -14.03 -10.91
N ASP A 25 -4.80 -13.64 -11.09
CA ASP A 25 -5.97 -14.50 -10.89
C ASP A 25 -6.53 -14.98 -12.23
N GLU A 26 -5.78 -15.88 -12.89
CA GLU A 26 -6.16 -16.46 -14.19
C GLU A 26 -7.55 -17.08 -14.15
N ARG A 27 -7.87 -17.79 -13.06
CA ARG A 27 -9.17 -18.46 -12.88
C ARG A 27 -10.31 -17.46 -12.97
N ARG A 28 -10.22 -16.32 -12.27
CA ARG A 28 -11.25 -15.27 -12.33
C ARG A 28 -11.39 -14.68 -13.73
N VAL A 29 -10.27 -14.46 -14.42
CA VAL A 29 -10.30 -13.96 -15.82
C VAL A 29 -11.08 -14.95 -16.69
N LEU A 30 -10.78 -16.25 -16.58
CA LEU A 30 -11.47 -17.31 -17.32
C LEU A 30 -12.96 -17.42 -16.95
N GLU A 31 -13.33 -17.34 -15.67
CA GLU A 31 -14.73 -17.34 -15.22
C GLU A 31 -15.50 -16.14 -15.82
N THR A 32 -14.88 -14.96 -15.84
CA THR A 32 -15.46 -13.73 -16.42
C THR A 32 -15.64 -13.86 -17.93
N LEU A 33 -14.62 -14.36 -18.64
CA LEU A 33 -14.66 -14.61 -20.09
C LEU A 33 -15.67 -15.70 -20.45
N THR A 34 -15.81 -16.74 -19.63
CA THR A 34 -16.81 -17.80 -19.80
C THR A 34 -18.21 -17.23 -19.67
N GLY A 35 -18.48 -16.44 -18.62
CA GLY A 35 -19.77 -15.78 -18.45
C GLY A 35 -20.12 -14.85 -19.62
N LEU A 36 -19.12 -14.17 -20.19
CA LEU A 36 -19.28 -13.32 -21.37
C LEU A 36 -19.56 -14.13 -22.65
N ALA A 37 -18.78 -15.18 -22.89
CA ALA A 37 -18.93 -16.07 -24.04
C ALA A 37 -20.34 -16.70 -24.06
N VAL A 38 -20.83 -17.17 -22.91
CA VAL A 38 -22.19 -17.71 -22.77
C VAL A 38 -23.27 -16.66 -23.10
N ARG A 39 -23.10 -15.40 -22.62
CA ARG A 39 -24.07 -14.33 -22.90
C ARG A 39 -24.09 -13.91 -24.36
N GLN A 40 -22.96 -13.93 -25.05
CA GLN A 40 -22.83 -13.53 -26.45
C GLN A 40 -22.95 -14.72 -27.43
N GLY A 41 -23.02 -15.96 -26.94
CA GLY A 41 -23.08 -17.17 -27.76
C GLY A 41 -21.78 -17.45 -28.53
N LEU A 42 -20.62 -17.03 -28.00
CA LEU A 42 -19.32 -17.24 -28.62
C LEU A 42 -18.69 -18.55 -28.13
N GLY A 43 -17.92 -19.22 -28.99
CA GLY A 43 -17.06 -20.33 -28.56
C GLY A 43 -15.86 -19.81 -27.78
N LEU A 44 -15.54 -20.44 -26.65
CA LEU A 44 -14.39 -20.07 -25.82
C LEU A 44 -13.31 -21.15 -25.92
N TYR A 45 -12.11 -20.74 -26.29
CA TYR A 45 -10.93 -21.62 -26.34
C TYR A 45 -9.85 -21.09 -25.42
N VAL A 46 -9.19 -21.97 -24.67
CA VAL A 46 -8.10 -21.63 -23.76
C VAL A 46 -6.86 -22.36 -24.19
N TRP A 47 -5.74 -21.65 -24.22
CA TRP A 47 -4.43 -22.18 -24.50
C TRP A 47 -3.52 -22.00 -23.28
N SER A 48 -2.83 -23.08 -22.92
CA SER A 48 -1.69 -23.09 -21.99
C SER A 48 -0.54 -23.87 -22.62
N ALA A 49 0.70 -23.60 -22.19
CA ALA A 49 1.86 -24.36 -22.66
C ALA A 49 1.81 -25.85 -22.28
N THR A 50 1.04 -26.21 -21.25
CA THR A 50 0.90 -27.59 -20.75
C THR A 50 -0.20 -28.37 -21.44
N ASP A 51 -1.33 -27.73 -21.73
CA ASP A 51 -2.53 -28.42 -22.20
C ASP A 51 -2.89 -28.12 -23.66
N GLY A 52 -2.14 -27.20 -24.30
CA GLY A 52 -2.42 -26.74 -25.65
C GLY A 52 -3.79 -26.05 -25.75
N LEU A 53 -4.34 -26.02 -26.95
CA LEU A 53 -5.59 -25.32 -27.25
C LEU A 53 -6.81 -26.21 -26.96
N ARG A 54 -7.65 -25.81 -26.02
CA ARG A 54 -8.85 -26.55 -25.59
C ARG A 54 -10.11 -25.71 -25.71
N HIS A 55 -11.22 -26.31 -26.12
CA HIS A 55 -12.53 -25.65 -26.12
C HIS A 55 -13.21 -25.79 -24.75
N LEU A 56 -13.56 -24.68 -24.12
CA LEU A 56 -14.37 -24.63 -22.90
C LEU A 56 -15.86 -24.55 -23.29
N GLY A 57 -16.50 -25.72 -23.42
CA GLY A 57 -17.94 -25.85 -23.69
C GLY A 57 -18.62 -26.87 -22.78
N PHE A 58 -19.96 -26.84 -22.72
CA PHE A 58 -20.77 -27.79 -21.96
C PHE A 58 -20.66 -29.24 -22.50
N ASP A 59 -20.36 -29.41 -23.78
CA ASP A 59 -20.24 -30.71 -24.47
C ASP A 59 -18.79 -31.22 -24.50
N GLY A 60 -18.17 -31.40 -23.33
CA GLY A 60 -16.88 -32.10 -23.18
C GLY A 60 -15.64 -31.36 -23.72
N GLU A 61 -14.48 -31.64 -23.11
CA GLU A 61 -13.20 -31.11 -23.56
C GLU A 61 -12.80 -31.75 -24.90
N GLN A 62 -13.00 -31.05 -26.02
CA GLN A 62 -12.35 -31.41 -27.28
C GLN A 62 -10.97 -30.74 -27.33
N GLN A 63 -9.91 -31.54 -27.18
CA GLN A 63 -8.53 -31.10 -27.41
C GLN A 63 -8.33 -30.82 -28.91
N ALA A 64 -7.83 -29.64 -29.25
CA ALA A 64 -7.45 -29.30 -30.61
C ALA A 64 -6.07 -29.89 -30.95
N GLY A 65 -5.95 -31.22 -31.03
CA GLY A 65 -4.76 -31.95 -31.49
C GLY A 65 -3.52 -31.87 -30.59
N GLU A 66 -2.71 -32.93 -30.59
CA GLU A 66 -1.51 -33.10 -29.75
C GLU A 66 -0.40 -32.04 -30.00
N ASP A 67 -0.40 -31.37 -31.16
CA ASP A 67 0.63 -30.37 -31.54
C ASP A 67 0.31 -28.91 -31.13
N SER A 68 -0.83 -28.66 -30.46
CA SER A 68 -1.26 -27.30 -30.11
C SER A 68 -0.56 -26.69 -28.89
N CYS A 69 0.28 -27.43 -28.18
CA CYS A 69 1.10 -26.90 -27.08
C CYS A 69 2.16 -25.88 -27.54
N SER A 70 2.55 -25.91 -28.82
CA SER A 70 3.41 -24.87 -29.39
C SER A 70 2.61 -23.58 -29.61
N PRO A 71 3.06 -22.42 -29.09
CA PRO A 71 2.36 -21.15 -29.26
C PRO A 71 2.27 -20.74 -30.74
N GLU A 72 3.26 -21.12 -31.56
CA GLU A 72 3.24 -20.84 -33.00
C GLU A 72 2.10 -21.61 -33.70
N VAL A 73 1.92 -22.89 -33.35
CA VAL A 73 0.86 -23.73 -33.91
C VAL A 73 -0.50 -23.21 -33.45
N ALA A 74 -0.65 -22.91 -32.16
CA ALA A 74 -1.89 -22.38 -31.62
C ALA A 74 -2.30 -21.04 -32.28
N LEU A 75 -1.39 -20.07 -32.40
CA LEU A 75 -1.68 -18.80 -33.07
C LEU A 75 -1.99 -18.96 -34.56
N LYS A 76 -1.39 -19.95 -35.24
CA LYS A 76 -1.77 -20.30 -36.61
C LYS A 76 -3.20 -20.82 -36.67
N LEU A 77 -3.64 -21.65 -35.73
CA LEU A 77 -5.03 -22.12 -35.67
C LEU A 77 -5.99 -20.95 -35.50
N VAL A 78 -5.70 -20.02 -34.57
CA VAL A 78 -6.49 -18.78 -34.39
C VAL A 78 -6.52 -17.97 -35.68
N LYS A 79 -5.37 -17.78 -36.33
CA LYS A 79 -5.29 -17.05 -37.59
C LYS A 79 -6.10 -17.71 -38.71
N HIS A 80 -6.31 -19.02 -38.73
CA HIS A 80 -7.12 -19.65 -39.78
C HIS A 80 -8.60 -19.78 -39.42
N ASP A 81 -8.99 -19.50 -38.17
CA ASP A 81 -10.40 -19.46 -37.80
C ASP A 81 -11.11 -18.25 -38.44
N LEU A 82 -12.32 -18.52 -38.90
CA LEU A 82 -13.23 -17.58 -39.57
C LEU A 82 -14.48 -17.31 -38.72
N ARG A 83 -14.61 -17.97 -37.57
CA ARG A 83 -15.71 -17.79 -36.62
C ARG A 83 -15.33 -16.74 -35.58
N ALA A 84 -16.36 -16.06 -35.05
CA ALA A 84 -16.23 -15.12 -33.96
C ALA A 84 -16.05 -15.86 -32.62
N ASN A 85 -14.93 -16.56 -32.48
CA ASN A 85 -14.58 -17.26 -31.25
C ASN A 85 -13.64 -16.41 -30.40
N LEU A 86 -13.67 -16.67 -29.10
CA LEU A 86 -12.79 -16.06 -28.12
C LEU A 86 -11.65 -17.02 -27.80
N TYR A 87 -10.42 -16.58 -28.00
CA TYR A 87 -9.21 -17.35 -27.74
C TYR A 87 -8.45 -16.73 -26.59
N VAL A 88 -8.27 -17.47 -25.50
CA VAL A 88 -7.56 -17.01 -24.30
C VAL A 88 -6.22 -17.71 -24.23
N PHE A 89 -5.13 -16.95 -24.23
CA PHE A 89 -3.78 -17.47 -24.10
C PHE A 89 -3.24 -17.10 -22.73
N CYS A 90 -3.02 -18.11 -21.90
CA CYS A 90 -2.45 -17.96 -20.57
C CYS A 90 -0.91 -18.02 -20.65
N ASP A 91 -0.25 -17.05 -20.03
CA ASP A 91 1.21 -16.96 -19.88
C ASP A 91 2.02 -17.05 -21.19
N LEU A 92 1.52 -16.40 -22.25
CA LEU A 92 2.25 -16.28 -23.52
C LEU A 92 3.46 -15.34 -23.44
N HIS A 93 3.56 -14.50 -22.39
CA HIS A 93 4.57 -13.45 -22.25
C HIS A 93 6.03 -13.89 -22.46
N PRO A 94 6.50 -15.09 -22.05
CA PRO A 94 7.90 -15.49 -22.22
C PRO A 94 8.28 -15.65 -23.70
N PHE A 95 7.30 -15.98 -24.55
CA PHE A 95 7.50 -16.26 -25.97
C PHE A 95 7.41 -15.01 -26.84
N LEU A 96 7.05 -13.85 -26.28
CA LEU A 96 6.86 -12.59 -27.05
C LEU A 96 8.17 -11.94 -27.52
N SER A 97 9.32 -12.57 -27.28
CA SER A 97 10.61 -12.20 -27.87
C SER A 97 10.79 -12.74 -29.29
N GLU A 98 10.01 -13.76 -29.70
CA GLU A 98 10.16 -14.42 -30.99
C GLU A 98 9.48 -13.63 -32.13
N PRO A 99 10.24 -13.17 -33.17
CA PRO A 99 9.68 -12.32 -34.22
C PRO A 99 8.50 -12.94 -34.98
N LYS A 100 8.49 -14.28 -35.12
CA LYS A 100 7.39 -15.00 -35.78
C LYS A 100 6.08 -14.91 -34.99
N LEU A 101 6.14 -15.06 -33.67
CA LEU A 101 4.96 -14.95 -32.79
C LEU A 101 4.43 -13.52 -32.77
N VAL A 102 5.33 -12.53 -32.69
CA VAL A 102 4.94 -11.10 -32.79
C VAL A 102 4.23 -10.81 -34.11
N ARG A 103 4.72 -11.35 -35.23
CA ARG A 103 4.06 -11.19 -36.53
C ARG A 103 2.71 -11.90 -36.60
N LEU A 104 2.58 -13.11 -36.04
CA LEU A 104 1.31 -13.84 -35.99
C LEU A 104 0.25 -13.10 -35.16
N LEU A 105 0.64 -12.59 -33.98
CA LEU A 105 -0.22 -11.75 -33.14
C LEU A 105 -0.70 -10.52 -33.92
N LYS A 106 0.21 -9.84 -34.62
CA LYS A 106 -0.13 -8.69 -35.46
C LYS A 106 -1.10 -9.05 -36.59
N ASP A 107 -0.88 -10.18 -37.26
CA ASP A 107 -1.76 -10.64 -38.33
C ASP A 107 -3.19 -10.93 -37.82
N VAL A 108 -3.34 -11.47 -36.61
CA VAL A 108 -4.65 -11.67 -35.97
C VAL A 108 -5.27 -10.33 -35.57
N ALA A 109 -4.50 -9.45 -34.92
CA ALA A 109 -4.97 -8.17 -34.41
C ALA A 109 -5.40 -7.18 -35.51
N MET A 110 -4.81 -7.27 -36.71
CA MET A 110 -5.13 -6.41 -37.85
C MET A 110 -6.39 -6.83 -38.61
N ARG A 111 -7.09 -7.89 -38.20
CA ARG A 111 -8.30 -8.34 -38.89
C ARG A 111 -9.49 -7.43 -38.57
N GLU A 112 -10.09 -6.86 -39.62
CA GLU A 112 -11.24 -5.95 -39.48
C GLU A 112 -12.60 -6.64 -39.60
N ALA A 113 -12.64 -7.94 -39.93
CA ALA A 113 -13.90 -8.66 -40.08
C ALA A 113 -14.62 -8.83 -38.74
N SER A 114 -15.93 -8.57 -38.72
CA SER A 114 -16.79 -8.78 -37.54
C SER A 114 -16.77 -10.24 -37.07
N THR A 115 -16.63 -11.18 -38.01
CA THR A 115 -16.54 -12.62 -37.74
C THR A 115 -15.13 -13.09 -37.38
N ALA A 116 -14.12 -12.20 -37.35
CA ALA A 116 -12.77 -12.60 -36.99
C ALA A 116 -12.68 -12.95 -35.50
N PRO A 117 -11.87 -13.96 -35.15
CA PRO A 117 -11.66 -14.37 -33.78
C PRO A 117 -11.00 -13.25 -32.97
N THR A 118 -11.34 -13.18 -31.69
CA THR A 118 -10.74 -12.23 -30.75
C THR A 118 -9.75 -12.98 -29.86
N LEU A 119 -8.53 -12.46 -29.76
CA LEU A 119 -7.46 -13.01 -28.95
C LEU A 119 -7.36 -12.23 -27.63
N VAL A 120 -7.37 -12.95 -26.51
CA VAL A 120 -7.20 -12.42 -25.16
C VAL A 120 -5.92 -13.00 -24.58
N LEU A 121 -4.97 -12.15 -24.21
CA LEU A 121 -3.73 -12.55 -23.55
C LEU A 121 -3.87 -12.33 -22.05
N VAL A 122 -3.67 -13.38 -21.26
CA VAL A 122 -3.76 -13.35 -19.80
C VAL A 122 -2.40 -13.67 -19.21
N SER A 123 -1.86 -12.77 -18.40
CA SER A 123 -0.62 -13.04 -17.67
C SER A 123 -0.40 -12.07 -16.51
N HIS A 124 0.47 -12.45 -15.56
CA HIS A 124 0.83 -11.61 -14.41
C HIS A 124 1.71 -10.40 -14.81
N ALA A 125 2.47 -10.50 -15.90
CA ALA A 125 3.33 -9.41 -16.39
C ALA A 125 3.44 -9.48 -17.93
N LEU A 126 2.70 -8.63 -18.65
CA LEU A 126 2.67 -8.64 -20.12
C LEU A 126 3.21 -7.33 -20.72
N LYS A 127 4.47 -7.36 -21.19
CA LYS A 127 5.03 -6.31 -22.05
C LYS A 127 4.87 -6.68 -23.53
N LEU A 128 3.91 -6.05 -24.19
CA LEU A 128 3.71 -6.24 -25.63
C LEU A 128 4.81 -5.56 -26.45
N PRO A 129 5.29 -6.21 -27.54
CA PRO A 129 6.17 -5.57 -28.50
C PRO A 129 5.55 -4.31 -29.14
N PRO A 130 6.34 -3.26 -29.42
CA PRO A 130 5.83 -1.98 -29.97
C PRO A 130 5.03 -2.13 -31.27
N GLU A 131 5.31 -3.16 -32.07
CA GLU A 131 4.63 -3.44 -33.34
C GLU A 131 3.18 -3.84 -33.18
N VAL A 132 2.84 -4.44 -32.03
CA VAL A 132 1.52 -5.02 -31.70
C VAL A 132 0.76 -4.13 -30.71
N GLN A 133 1.49 -3.39 -29.86
CA GLN A 133 0.92 -2.58 -28.78
C GLN A 133 -0.22 -1.65 -29.23
N ARG A 134 -0.14 -1.05 -30.43
CA ARG A 134 -1.18 -0.15 -30.96
C ARG A 134 -2.51 -0.83 -31.33
N TYR A 135 -2.50 -2.15 -31.52
CA TYR A 135 -3.66 -2.93 -31.91
C TYR A 135 -4.32 -3.63 -30.71
N ALA A 136 -3.72 -3.52 -29.51
CA ALA A 136 -4.18 -4.18 -28.31
C ALA A 136 -5.00 -3.21 -27.42
N ALA A 137 -6.14 -3.67 -26.93
CA ALA A 137 -6.84 -3.03 -25.81
C ALA A 137 -6.32 -3.63 -24.50
N ARG A 138 -6.12 -2.78 -23.49
CA ARG A 138 -5.79 -3.22 -22.13
C ARG A 138 -7.07 -3.25 -21.30
N PHE A 139 -7.25 -4.34 -20.58
CA PHE A 139 -8.35 -4.53 -19.64
C PHE A 139 -7.78 -4.99 -18.30
N SER A 140 -8.22 -4.37 -17.21
CA SER A 140 -7.88 -4.76 -15.86
C SER A 140 -9.15 -5.11 -15.12
N LEU A 141 -9.17 -6.27 -14.45
CA LEU A 141 -10.29 -6.66 -13.60
C LEU A 141 -10.42 -5.67 -12.43
N SER A 142 -11.65 -5.29 -12.10
CA SER A 142 -11.89 -4.47 -10.92
C SER A 142 -11.66 -5.28 -9.65
N LEU A 143 -11.31 -4.61 -8.56
CA LEU A 143 -11.39 -5.23 -7.24
C LEU A 143 -12.87 -5.47 -6.85
N PRO A 144 -13.15 -6.46 -5.98
CA PRO A 144 -14.49 -6.74 -5.50
C PRO A 144 -15.07 -5.53 -4.77
N ALA A 145 -16.31 -5.16 -5.12
CA ALA A 145 -17.06 -4.16 -4.36
C ALA A 145 -17.49 -4.71 -2.99
N GLU A 146 -17.96 -3.85 -2.09
CA GLU A 146 -18.38 -4.25 -0.74
C GLU A 146 -19.47 -5.33 -0.74
N GLU A 147 -20.42 -5.26 -1.67
CA GLU A 147 -21.46 -6.28 -1.85
C GLU A 147 -20.88 -7.63 -2.30
N GLU A 148 -19.85 -7.61 -3.15
CA GLU A 148 -19.18 -8.82 -3.66
C GLU A 148 -18.30 -9.44 -2.57
N LEU A 149 -17.58 -8.63 -1.79
CA LEU A 149 -16.84 -9.08 -0.61
C LEU A 149 -17.76 -9.76 0.41
N LEU A 150 -18.94 -9.18 0.66
CA LEU A 150 -19.94 -9.77 1.54
C LEU A 150 -20.44 -11.13 1.00
N ALA A 151 -20.64 -11.24 -0.32
CA ALA A 151 -21.01 -12.49 -0.95
C ALA A 151 -19.92 -13.56 -0.78
N ILE A 152 -18.64 -13.21 -1.01
CA ILE A 152 -17.49 -14.11 -0.83
C ILE A 152 -17.45 -14.66 0.61
N VAL A 153 -17.58 -13.79 1.62
CA VAL A 153 -17.57 -14.21 3.03
C VAL A 153 -18.74 -15.15 3.34
N ARG A 154 -19.94 -14.87 2.82
CA ARG A 154 -21.13 -15.72 3.01
C ARG A 154 -21.00 -17.08 2.32
N GLU A 155 -20.42 -17.11 1.13
CA GLU A 155 -20.13 -18.35 0.40
C GLU A 155 -19.18 -19.24 1.19
N GLU A 156 -18.05 -18.71 1.68
CA GLU A 156 -17.10 -19.49 2.49
C GLU A 156 -17.73 -19.95 3.81
N ALA A 157 -18.57 -19.14 4.45
CA ALA A 157 -19.33 -19.56 5.64
C ALA A 157 -20.30 -20.72 5.35
N THR A 158 -20.92 -20.72 4.17
CA THR A 158 -21.82 -21.78 3.72
C THR A 158 -21.04 -23.07 3.45
N LEU A 159 -19.91 -22.98 2.75
CA LEU A 159 -19.01 -24.11 2.48
C LEU A 159 -18.47 -24.72 3.77
N TRP A 160 -18.13 -23.90 4.77
CA TRP A 160 -17.72 -24.38 6.08
C TRP A 160 -18.87 -25.11 6.80
N SER A 161 -20.09 -24.57 6.76
CA SER A 161 -21.28 -25.21 7.33
C SER A 161 -21.56 -26.58 6.69
N GLU A 162 -21.45 -26.70 5.36
CA GLU A 162 -21.60 -27.97 4.64
C GLU A 162 -20.56 -29.01 5.09
N ARG A 163 -19.30 -28.60 5.27
CA ARG A 163 -18.22 -29.47 5.74
C ARG A 163 -18.40 -29.89 7.21
N ASN A 164 -19.01 -29.04 8.03
CA ASN A 164 -19.17 -29.25 9.47
C ASN A 164 -20.60 -29.66 9.87
N ARG A 165 -21.22 -30.54 9.07
CA ARG A 165 -22.52 -31.16 9.38
C ARG A 165 -23.67 -30.16 9.60
N GLY A 166 -23.65 -29.02 8.90
CA GLY A 166 -24.67 -27.98 9.00
C GLY A 166 -24.54 -27.06 10.21
N ALA A 167 -23.41 -27.10 10.92
CA ALA A 167 -23.12 -26.14 11.97
C ALA A 167 -23.08 -24.71 11.39
N ARG A 168 -23.81 -23.77 12.00
CA ARG A 168 -23.80 -22.37 11.58
C ARG A 168 -22.58 -21.65 12.15
N VAL A 169 -21.91 -20.90 11.28
CA VAL A 169 -20.84 -19.97 11.69
C VAL A 169 -21.41 -18.94 12.67
N ARG A 170 -20.76 -18.77 13.81
CA ARG A 170 -21.18 -17.82 14.85
C ARG A 170 -20.63 -16.43 14.53
N THR A 171 -21.50 -15.49 14.15
CA THR A 171 -21.09 -14.11 13.87
C THR A 171 -22.25 -13.14 14.09
N ASP A 172 -21.95 -11.91 14.50
CA ASP A 172 -22.89 -10.79 14.54
C ASP A 172 -22.71 -9.88 13.30
N ASN A 173 -23.76 -9.15 12.94
CA ASN A 173 -23.75 -8.33 11.72
C ASN A 173 -22.69 -7.22 11.74
N ARG A 174 -22.31 -6.72 12.93
CA ARG A 174 -21.29 -5.67 13.05
C ARG A 174 -19.90 -6.23 12.78
N THR A 175 -19.54 -7.37 13.36
CA THR A 175 -18.25 -8.02 13.10
C THR A 175 -18.12 -8.47 11.64
N LEU A 176 -19.20 -8.99 11.04
CA LEU A 176 -19.23 -9.32 9.61
C LEU A 176 -18.92 -8.09 8.73
N GLN A 177 -19.53 -6.94 9.01
CA GLN A 177 -19.24 -5.70 8.29
C GLN A 177 -17.80 -5.23 8.50
N GLN A 178 -17.22 -5.44 9.69
CA GLN A 178 -15.81 -5.11 9.94
C GLN A 178 -14.86 -6.01 9.14
N VAL A 179 -15.13 -7.32 9.05
CA VAL A 179 -14.36 -8.23 8.20
C VAL A 179 -14.43 -7.78 6.74
N VAL A 180 -15.62 -7.49 6.22
CA VAL A 180 -15.81 -7.01 4.85
C VAL A 180 -15.03 -5.72 4.59
N LYS A 181 -15.06 -4.76 5.53
CA LYS A 181 -14.25 -3.54 5.45
C LYS A 181 -12.75 -3.84 5.42
N ASN A 182 -12.30 -4.80 6.24
CA ASN A 182 -10.90 -5.21 6.27
C ASN A 182 -10.50 -5.92 4.97
N LEU A 183 -11.38 -6.64 4.28
CA LEU A 183 -11.06 -7.29 3.00
C LEU A 183 -10.98 -6.32 1.80
N ARG A 184 -11.35 -5.04 1.96
CA ARG A 184 -11.25 -4.03 0.89
C ARG A 184 -9.81 -3.86 0.40
N GLY A 185 -9.65 -3.72 -0.92
CA GLY A 185 -8.34 -3.59 -1.55
C GLY A 185 -7.68 -4.92 -1.94
N LEU A 186 -8.30 -6.06 -1.59
CA LEU A 186 -7.84 -7.39 -2.01
C LEU A 186 -8.52 -7.85 -3.29
N SER A 187 -7.84 -8.69 -4.07
CA SER A 187 -8.45 -9.47 -5.15
C SER A 187 -9.49 -10.46 -4.60
N HIS A 188 -10.31 -11.04 -5.49
CA HIS A 188 -11.31 -12.03 -5.08
C HIS A 188 -10.67 -13.28 -4.47
N ALA A 189 -9.57 -13.76 -5.07
CA ALA A 189 -8.84 -14.93 -4.57
C ALA A 189 -8.26 -14.69 -3.17
N GLU A 190 -7.63 -13.54 -2.95
CA GLU A 190 -7.08 -13.15 -1.65
C GLU A 190 -8.18 -12.97 -0.60
N ALA A 191 -9.26 -12.25 -0.95
CA ALA A 191 -10.40 -12.07 -0.07
C ALA A 191 -11.03 -13.41 0.35
N ARG A 192 -11.13 -14.36 -0.59
CA ARG A 192 -11.62 -15.72 -0.32
C ARG A 192 -10.67 -16.49 0.59
N ALA A 193 -9.35 -16.42 0.34
CA ALA A 193 -8.35 -17.09 1.17
C ALA A 193 -8.38 -16.57 2.62
N LEU A 194 -8.46 -15.26 2.81
CA LEU A 194 -8.55 -14.66 4.13
C LEU A 194 -9.89 -14.93 4.82
N ALA A 195 -11.01 -14.83 4.10
CA ALA A 195 -12.33 -15.19 4.65
C ALA A 195 -12.34 -16.65 5.13
N ARG A 196 -11.71 -17.55 4.37
CA ARG A 196 -11.56 -18.94 4.77
C ARG A 196 -10.76 -19.09 6.04
N ASN A 197 -9.60 -18.44 6.15
CA ASN A 197 -8.75 -18.54 7.34
C ASN A 197 -9.52 -18.10 8.60
N VAL A 198 -10.21 -16.96 8.55
CA VAL A 198 -11.00 -16.45 9.68
C VAL A 198 -12.12 -17.42 10.09
N ILE A 199 -12.76 -18.11 9.14
CA ILE A 199 -13.89 -19.01 9.43
C ILE A 199 -13.42 -20.41 9.85
N CYS A 200 -12.27 -20.86 9.34
CA CYS A 200 -11.82 -22.24 9.49
C CYS A 200 -11.32 -22.60 10.89
N ASP A 201 -10.79 -21.63 11.63
CA ASP A 201 -10.08 -21.92 12.88
C ASP A 201 -11.02 -22.38 14.01
N ASP A 202 -12.20 -21.79 14.15
CA ASP A 202 -13.15 -22.16 15.21
C ASP A 202 -14.64 -22.13 14.78
N GLY A 203 -14.93 -21.77 13.52
CA GLY A 203 -16.31 -21.60 13.05
C GLY A 203 -17.02 -20.38 13.63
N ALA A 204 -16.29 -19.42 14.17
CA ALA A 204 -16.78 -18.13 14.59
C ALA A 204 -16.05 -17.02 13.83
N ILE A 205 -16.69 -15.85 13.74
CA ILE A 205 -16.03 -14.63 13.30
C ILE A 205 -16.16 -13.67 14.48
N THR A 206 -15.06 -13.47 15.20
CA THR A 206 -15.00 -12.67 16.41
C THR A 206 -14.20 -11.39 16.20
N GLN A 207 -14.22 -10.48 17.18
CA GLN A 207 -13.39 -9.28 17.14
C GLN A 207 -11.89 -9.58 17.39
N GLU A 208 -11.58 -10.71 18.00
CA GLU A 208 -10.20 -11.12 18.31
C GLU A 208 -9.45 -11.57 17.04
N ASP A 209 -10.18 -11.95 15.98
CA ASP A 209 -9.62 -12.38 14.70
C ASP A 209 -9.24 -11.20 13.78
N LEU A 210 -9.79 -10.01 14.04
CA LEU A 210 -9.58 -8.82 13.18
C LEU A 210 -8.10 -8.38 13.08
N PRO A 211 -7.30 -8.38 14.16
CA PRO A 211 -5.87 -8.06 14.06
C PRO A 211 -5.09 -9.04 13.19
N GLU A 212 -5.37 -10.34 13.30
CA GLU A 212 -4.70 -11.38 12.51
C GLU A 212 -5.12 -11.32 11.03
N LEU A 213 -6.42 -11.14 10.77
CA LEU A 213 -6.96 -10.88 9.44
C LEU A 213 -6.28 -9.68 8.77
N ASN A 214 -6.16 -8.55 9.50
CA ASN A 214 -5.46 -7.37 9.01
C ASN A 214 -4.00 -7.69 8.73
N ARG A 215 -3.32 -8.43 9.61
CA ARG A 215 -1.93 -8.82 9.39
C ARG A 215 -1.74 -9.66 8.13
N ALA A 216 -2.57 -10.68 7.94
CA ALA A 216 -2.52 -11.54 6.77
C ALA A 216 -2.84 -10.77 5.48
N LYS A 217 -3.85 -9.88 5.50
CA LYS A 217 -4.15 -8.97 4.40
C LYS A 217 -2.93 -8.15 3.99
N PHE A 218 -2.30 -7.47 4.94
CA PHE A 218 -1.22 -6.55 4.61
C PHE A 218 0.06 -7.25 4.20
N GLN A 219 0.28 -8.48 4.63
CA GLN A 219 1.36 -9.33 4.09
C GLN A 219 1.13 -9.68 2.61
N MET A 220 -0.12 -9.88 2.18
CA MET A 220 -0.46 -10.13 0.78
C MET A 220 -0.33 -8.86 -0.08
N LEU A 221 -0.63 -7.69 0.51
CA LEU A 221 -0.58 -6.39 -0.17
C LEU A 221 0.82 -5.74 -0.19
N ASP A 222 1.82 -6.33 0.46
CA ASP A 222 3.17 -5.78 0.51
C ASP A 222 3.75 -5.74 -0.92
N LEU A 223 3.78 -4.54 -1.51
CA LEU A 223 4.34 -4.27 -2.84
C LEU A 223 5.86 -4.33 -2.78
N GLU A 224 6.39 -5.51 -2.44
CA GLU A 224 7.80 -5.85 -2.35
C GLU A 224 8.62 -4.76 -1.62
N GLY A 225 8.09 -4.20 -0.53
CA GLY A 225 8.73 -3.16 0.28
C GLY A 225 8.52 -1.71 -0.16
N VAL A 226 7.88 -1.42 -1.30
CA VAL A 226 7.54 -0.03 -1.71
C VAL A 226 6.46 0.55 -0.81
N LEU A 227 5.39 -0.21 -0.59
CA LEU A 227 4.30 0.15 0.30
C LEU A 227 4.17 -0.93 1.37
N SER A 228 4.55 -0.59 2.60
CA SER A 228 4.51 -1.49 3.75
C SER A 228 3.45 -1.05 4.76
N PHE A 229 2.82 -1.99 5.45
CA PHE A 229 1.91 -1.68 6.54
C PHE A 229 2.63 -1.63 7.90
N GLU A 230 2.35 -0.60 8.68
CA GLU A 230 2.91 -0.44 10.03
C GLU A 230 1.96 -1.01 11.09
N TYR A 231 2.31 -2.18 11.62
CA TYR A 231 1.52 -2.88 12.66
C TYR A 231 1.57 -2.21 14.03
N GLN A 232 2.59 -1.40 14.28
CA GLN A 232 2.78 -0.67 15.52
C GLN A 232 2.28 0.77 15.34
N THR A 233 0.98 0.93 15.11
CA THR A 233 0.29 2.22 15.29
C THR A 233 0.25 2.48 16.78
N ALA A 234 1.35 3.04 17.30
CA ALA A 234 1.66 3.19 18.72
C ALA A 234 0.41 3.45 19.57
N ARG A 235 0.27 2.68 20.66
CA ARG A 235 -0.71 3.02 21.69
C ARG A 235 -0.44 4.45 22.10
N PHE A 236 -1.45 5.30 22.02
CA PHE A 236 -1.38 6.75 22.16
C PHE A 236 -0.56 7.26 23.38
N ALA A 237 -0.36 6.42 24.40
CA ALA A 237 0.48 6.65 25.58
C ALA A 237 2.00 6.72 25.33
N GLU A 238 2.48 6.45 24.12
CA GLU A 238 3.91 6.29 23.82
C GLU A 238 4.58 7.49 23.16
N VAL A 239 3.85 8.61 22.96
CA VAL A 239 4.39 9.82 22.33
C VAL A 239 4.18 11.02 23.26
N GLY A 240 5.26 11.44 23.92
CA GLY A 240 5.26 12.66 24.73
C GLY A 240 5.26 13.93 23.89
N GLY A 241 4.62 14.99 24.40
CA GLY A 241 4.48 16.27 23.71
C GLY A 241 3.49 16.27 22.54
N LEU A 242 3.77 17.10 21.53
CA LEU A 242 3.01 17.37 20.31
C LEU A 242 1.58 17.89 20.56
N ALA A 243 1.38 18.73 21.58
CA ALA A 243 0.04 19.10 22.04
C ALA A 243 -0.75 19.88 20.98
N ASN A 244 -0.14 20.87 20.32
CA ASN A 244 -0.77 21.61 19.24
C ASN A 244 -1.09 20.72 18.03
N PHE A 245 -0.18 19.83 17.65
CA PHE A 245 -0.42 18.85 16.58
C PHE A 245 -1.59 17.90 16.90
N LYS A 246 -1.62 17.34 18.11
CA LYS A 246 -2.70 16.47 18.59
C LYS A 246 -4.05 17.19 18.58
N ARG A 247 -4.11 18.44 19.05
CA ARG A 247 -5.32 19.26 19.02
C ARG A 247 -5.82 19.48 17.58
N TRP A 248 -4.91 19.85 16.68
CA TRP A 248 -5.22 20.09 15.27
C TRP A 248 -5.78 18.84 14.57
N LEU A 249 -5.26 17.66 14.89
CA LEU A 249 -5.76 16.38 14.37
C LEU A 249 -7.14 16.03 14.92
N ALA A 250 -7.39 16.27 16.21
CA ALA A 250 -8.68 15.98 16.84
C ALA A 250 -9.83 16.78 16.19
N GLU A 251 -9.59 18.04 15.84
CA GLU A 251 -10.57 18.89 15.14
C GLU A 251 -10.96 18.34 13.76
N ARG A 252 -10.05 17.62 13.09
CA ARG A 252 -10.23 17.13 11.71
C ARG A 252 -10.69 15.68 11.62
N GLN A 253 -10.62 14.92 12.72
CA GLN A 253 -11.01 13.52 12.75
C GLN A 253 -12.46 13.32 12.27
N GLY A 254 -13.39 14.14 12.77
CA GLY A 254 -14.81 14.04 12.41
C GLY A 254 -15.06 14.31 10.92
N ALA A 255 -14.39 15.33 10.37
CA ALA A 255 -14.51 15.68 8.94
C ALA A 255 -13.93 14.58 8.04
N PHE A 256 -12.77 14.04 8.40
CA PHE A 256 -12.10 13.00 7.62
C PHE A 256 -12.87 11.67 7.63
N LEU A 257 -13.29 11.20 8.81
CA LEU A 257 -14.05 9.94 8.96
C LEU A 257 -15.49 10.07 8.45
N GLY A 258 -16.06 11.27 8.44
CA GLY A 258 -17.40 11.55 7.94
C GLY A 258 -17.55 11.36 6.44
N GLY A 259 -16.47 11.44 5.67
CA GLY A 259 -16.44 11.12 4.23
C GLY A 259 -17.42 11.94 3.37
N ARG A 260 -17.88 13.10 3.85
CA ARG A 260 -18.90 13.93 3.20
C ARG A 260 -18.38 15.36 3.07
N GLY A 261 -18.27 15.83 1.83
CA GLY A 261 -17.86 17.19 1.47
C GLY A 261 -16.68 17.21 0.49
N ASP A 262 -16.58 18.28 -0.29
CA ASP A 262 -15.52 18.47 -1.27
C ASP A 262 -14.15 18.77 -0.62
N ASP A 263 -14.17 19.20 0.65
CA ASP A 263 -12.99 19.66 1.42
C ASP A 263 -12.57 18.65 2.51
N LEU A 264 -12.20 17.44 2.11
CA LEU A 264 -11.59 16.45 3.01
C LEU A 264 -10.18 16.90 3.45
N PRO A 265 -9.80 16.73 4.74
CA PRO A 265 -8.44 16.96 5.20
C PRO A 265 -7.44 16.15 4.36
N ARG A 266 -6.48 16.84 3.74
CA ARG A 266 -5.53 16.27 2.78
C ARG A 266 -4.35 15.64 3.50
N GLY A 267 -3.81 16.30 4.51
CA GLY A 267 -2.59 15.82 5.16
C GLY A 267 -1.75 16.90 5.82
N VAL A 268 -0.65 16.45 6.43
CA VAL A 268 0.32 17.29 7.13
C VAL A 268 1.74 16.96 6.69
N MET A 269 2.61 17.96 6.77
CA MET A 269 4.04 17.75 6.66
C MET A 269 4.72 18.10 7.98
N LEU A 270 5.50 17.15 8.51
CA LEU A 270 6.28 17.28 9.72
C LEU A 270 7.73 17.61 9.33
N VAL A 271 8.16 18.83 9.60
CA VAL A 271 9.53 19.30 9.35
C VAL A 271 10.20 19.48 10.69
N GLY A 272 11.46 19.12 10.84
CA GLY A 272 12.10 19.29 12.15
C GLY A 272 13.39 18.54 12.34
N VAL A 273 13.88 18.59 13.57
CA VAL A 273 15.17 18.02 13.95
C VAL A 273 15.17 16.49 13.85
N GLN A 274 16.28 15.91 13.43
CA GLN A 274 16.45 14.46 13.45
C GLN A 274 16.34 13.96 14.90
N GLY A 275 15.62 12.86 15.12
CA GLY A 275 15.39 12.35 16.48
C GLY A 275 14.32 13.10 17.30
N GLY A 276 13.67 14.14 16.74
CA GLY A 276 12.58 14.88 17.40
C GLY A 276 11.23 14.16 17.43
N GLY A 277 11.15 12.91 16.97
CA GLY A 277 9.90 12.13 17.03
C GLY A 277 8.93 12.31 15.85
N LYS A 278 9.36 12.87 14.71
CA LYS A 278 8.50 13.02 13.51
C LYS A 278 7.88 11.70 13.03
N SER A 279 8.67 10.64 12.94
CA SER A 279 8.18 9.31 12.55
C SER A 279 7.19 8.75 13.58
N LEU A 280 7.41 9.01 14.88
CA LEU A 280 6.46 8.65 15.95
C LEU A 280 5.17 9.45 15.87
N ALA A 281 5.26 10.75 15.56
CA ALA A 281 4.10 11.62 15.35
C ALA A 281 3.24 11.13 14.18
N ALA A 282 3.86 10.69 13.07
CA ALA A 282 3.16 10.07 11.96
C ALA A 282 2.40 8.80 12.38
N LYS A 283 3.05 7.93 13.17
CA LYS A 283 2.43 6.73 13.74
C LYS A 283 1.26 7.06 14.67
N ALA A 284 1.37 8.15 15.44
CA ALA A 284 0.34 8.61 16.35
C ALA A 284 -0.92 9.09 15.62
N VAL A 285 -0.83 9.62 14.39
CA VAL A 285 -2.01 10.02 13.60
C VAL A 285 -2.93 8.83 13.35
N ALA A 286 -2.35 7.73 12.84
CA ALA A 286 -3.09 6.51 12.57
C ALA A 286 -3.67 5.89 13.85
N GLY A 287 -2.90 5.89 14.95
CA GLY A 287 -3.36 5.44 16.26
C GLY A 287 -4.52 6.28 16.81
N LEU A 288 -4.45 7.60 16.73
CA LEU A 288 -5.48 8.53 17.20
C LEU A 288 -6.79 8.37 16.41
N TRP A 289 -6.69 8.19 15.10
CA TRP A 289 -7.86 8.05 14.23
C TRP A 289 -8.37 6.60 14.11
N GLY A 290 -7.63 5.62 14.63
CA GLY A 290 -7.95 4.19 14.52
C GLY A 290 -7.89 3.69 13.07
N LEU A 291 -6.98 4.25 12.26
CA LEU A 291 -6.87 3.97 10.84
C LEU A 291 -5.64 3.11 10.50
N PRO A 292 -5.70 2.35 9.40
CA PRO A 292 -4.53 1.72 8.78
C PRO A 292 -3.39 2.73 8.53
N LEU A 293 -2.15 2.35 8.85
CA LEU A 293 -0.95 3.14 8.52
C LEU A 293 -0.16 2.45 7.41
N LEU A 294 -0.12 3.09 6.25
CA LEU A 294 0.66 2.67 5.10
C LEU A 294 1.92 3.52 5.04
N ARG A 295 3.10 2.89 5.00
CA ARG A 295 4.39 3.55 4.83
C ARG A 295 4.87 3.38 3.39
N LEU A 296 5.02 4.49 2.68
CA LEU A 296 5.62 4.55 1.35
C LEU A 296 7.12 4.82 1.49
N ASP A 297 7.94 3.90 0.99
CA ASP A 297 9.39 4.00 1.03
C ASP A 297 9.95 4.45 -0.32
N PHE A 298 10.42 5.70 -0.37
CA PHE A 298 11.01 6.24 -1.59
C PHE A 298 12.35 5.57 -1.95
N ALA A 299 13.13 5.06 -0.99
CA ALA A 299 14.38 4.39 -1.31
C ALA A 299 14.12 3.08 -2.07
N CYS A 300 13.07 2.34 -1.70
CA CYS A 300 12.64 1.13 -2.39
C CYS A 300 12.12 1.40 -3.81
N LEU A 301 11.53 2.57 -4.07
CA LEU A 301 11.04 2.96 -5.40
C LEU A 301 12.16 3.04 -6.45
N TYR A 302 13.37 3.49 -6.08
CA TYR A 302 14.49 3.68 -7.01
C TYR A 302 15.34 2.43 -7.25
N ASN A 303 15.29 1.43 -6.35
CA ASN A 303 16.18 0.27 -6.41
C ASN A 303 15.80 -0.78 -7.47
N LYS A 304 14.62 -0.70 -8.11
CA LYS A 304 14.12 -1.73 -9.03
C LYS A 304 14.06 -1.18 -10.45
N TYR A 305 14.98 -1.68 -11.30
CA TYR A 305 15.08 -1.54 -12.75
C TYR A 305 14.73 -0.15 -13.33
N PHE A 306 15.75 0.55 -13.86
CA PHE A 306 15.59 1.81 -14.58
C PHE A 306 14.39 1.80 -15.55
N GLY A 307 13.31 2.53 -15.22
CA GLY A 307 12.12 2.72 -16.06
C GLY A 307 10.77 2.31 -15.47
N GLU A 308 10.71 1.71 -14.27
CA GLU A 308 9.44 1.28 -13.64
C GLU A 308 9.03 2.09 -12.40
N THR A 309 9.83 3.07 -11.98
CA THR A 309 9.61 3.84 -10.74
C THR A 309 8.26 4.58 -10.71
N GLU A 310 7.82 5.23 -11.81
CA GLU A 310 6.52 5.93 -11.81
C GLU A 310 5.34 4.94 -11.79
N ARG A 311 5.51 3.77 -12.40
CA ARG A 311 4.50 2.71 -12.38
C ARG A 311 4.33 2.19 -10.95
N ASN A 312 5.43 1.87 -10.27
CA ASN A 312 5.41 1.37 -8.90
C ASN A 312 4.79 2.39 -7.93
N LEU A 313 5.12 3.68 -8.09
CA LEU A 313 4.49 4.74 -7.30
C LEU A 313 2.98 4.82 -7.57
N ARG A 314 2.55 4.77 -8.84
CA ARG A 314 1.13 4.82 -9.19
C ARG A 314 0.37 3.63 -8.62
N GLU A 315 0.95 2.43 -8.68
CA GLU A 315 0.37 1.22 -8.09
C GLU A 315 0.25 1.34 -6.57
N ALA A 316 1.29 1.80 -5.89
CA ALA A 316 1.27 2.04 -4.44
C ALA A 316 0.20 3.07 -4.02
N LEU A 317 0.09 4.19 -4.76
CA LEU A 317 -0.92 5.22 -4.49
C LEU A 317 -2.34 4.71 -4.77
N THR A 318 -2.53 3.96 -5.86
CA THR A 318 -3.83 3.34 -6.20
C THR A 318 -4.25 2.35 -5.11
N LEU A 319 -3.31 1.56 -4.60
CA LEU A 319 -3.56 0.63 -3.51
C LEU A 319 -3.93 1.38 -2.22
N ALA A 320 -3.27 2.50 -1.90
CA ALA A 320 -3.64 3.33 -0.76
C ALA A 320 -5.07 3.87 -0.87
N GLU A 321 -5.51 4.29 -2.05
CA GLU A 321 -6.90 4.71 -2.30
C GLU A 321 -7.90 3.57 -2.12
N GLN A 322 -7.55 2.35 -2.55
CA GLN A 322 -8.40 1.17 -2.39
C GLN A 322 -8.54 0.72 -0.93
N ILE A 323 -7.52 0.99 -0.11
CA ILE A 323 -7.51 0.69 1.33
C ILE A 323 -8.27 1.76 2.14
N ALA A 324 -8.57 2.92 1.54
CA ALA A 324 -9.17 4.05 2.24
C ALA A 324 -10.46 3.68 3.03
N PRO A 325 -10.67 4.26 4.23
CA PRO A 325 -9.89 5.34 4.83
C PRO A 325 -8.58 4.88 5.48
N CYS A 326 -7.48 5.60 5.23
CA CYS A 326 -6.16 5.25 5.74
C CYS A 326 -5.24 6.48 5.92
N VAL A 327 -4.13 6.28 6.63
CA VAL A 327 -3.03 7.23 6.72
C VAL A 327 -1.89 6.74 5.84
N LEU A 328 -1.43 7.59 4.92
CA LEU A 328 -0.27 7.34 4.06
C LEU A 328 0.92 8.15 4.57
N TRP A 329 1.87 7.47 5.20
CA TRP A 329 3.11 8.03 5.71
C TRP A 329 4.23 7.92 4.68
N MET A 330 4.84 9.05 4.36
CA MET A 330 6.04 9.16 3.53
C MET A 330 7.18 9.66 4.42
N ASP A 331 8.10 8.75 4.78
CA ASP A 331 9.21 9.12 5.64
C ASP A 331 10.37 9.69 4.82
N GLU A 332 10.99 10.76 5.31
CA GLU A 332 12.15 11.42 4.72
C GLU A 332 11.97 11.69 3.23
N ILE A 333 10.84 12.32 2.89
CA ILE A 333 10.40 12.53 1.50
C ILE A 333 11.44 13.30 0.67
N GLU A 334 12.29 14.11 1.32
CA GLU A 334 13.41 14.78 0.68
C GLU A 334 14.44 13.79 0.12
N LYS A 335 14.69 12.64 0.74
CA LYS A 335 15.67 11.66 0.23
C LYS A 335 15.22 11.08 -1.11
N GLY A 336 13.91 10.92 -1.28
CA GLY A 336 13.30 10.41 -2.50
C GLY A 336 13.16 11.43 -3.62
N LEU A 337 13.18 12.74 -3.31
CA LEU A 337 12.83 13.79 -4.27
C LEU A 337 13.95 14.81 -4.50
N ALA A 338 15.01 14.79 -3.69
CA ALA A 338 16.10 15.76 -3.75
C ALA A 338 17.12 15.53 -4.89
N THR A 339 17.00 14.46 -5.67
CA THR A 339 17.93 14.20 -6.78
C THR A 339 17.53 15.02 -8.02
N GLY A 340 18.03 16.25 -8.10
CA GLY A 340 18.07 17.03 -9.34
C GLY A 340 19.03 16.41 -10.37
N ASP A 341 18.85 16.77 -11.66
CA ASP A 341 19.58 16.50 -12.94
C ASP A 341 20.46 15.24 -13.13
N MET A 342 21.11 14.71 -12.09
CA MET A 342 21.97 13.52 -12.10
C MET A 342 21.22 12.20 -12.34
N ASP A 343 19.90 12.14 -12.08
CA ASP A 343 19.06 10.94 -12.23
C ASP A 343 18.28 10.88 -13.57
N GLY A 344 18.64 11.70 -14.57
CA GLY A 344 17.95 11.68 -15.88
C GLY A 344 16.46 12.06 -15.80
N GLY A 345 16.10 12.90 -14.83
CA GLY A 345 14.75 13.42 -14.64
C GLY A 345 13.73 12.45 -14.02
N VAL A 346 14.16 11.28 -13.51
CA VAL A 346 13.26 10.31 -12.86
C VAL A 346 12.55 10.95 -11.67
N SER A 347 13.29 11.64 -10.79
CA SER A 347 12.77 12.23 -9.56
C SER A 347 11.75 13.34 -9.83
N GLN A 348 11.91 14.09 -10.92
CA GLN A 348 10.92 15.08 -11.37
C GLN A 348 9.64 14.40 -11.87
N ARG A 349 9.73 13.26 -12.57
CA ARG A 349 8.55 12.51 -13.03
C ARG A 349 7.81 11.82 -11.87
N VAL A 350 8.55 11.31 -10.88
CA VAL A 350 8.00 10.80 -9.62
C VAL A 350 7.28 11.92 -8.86
N LEU A 351 7.92 13.08 -8.69
CA LEU A 351 7.30 14.27 -8.09
C LEU A 351 6.02 14.67 -8.85
N GLY A 352 6.08 14.73 -10.18
CA GLY A 352 4.92 15.05 -11.02
C GLY A 352 3.76 14.06 -10.82
N THR A 353 4.07 12.76 -10.74
CA THR A 353 3.08 11.71 -10.47
C THR A 353 2.43 11.89 -9.10
N LEU A 354 3.23 12.13 -8.06
CA LEU A 354 2.74 12.37 -6.70
C LEU A 354 1.87 13.64 -6.64
N LEU A 355 2.33 14.75 -7.22
CA LEU A 355 1.58 16.03 -7.24
C LEU A 355 0.26 15.92 -8.01
N THR A 356 0.24 15.17 -9.11
CA THR A 356 -1.00 14.92 -9.88
C THR A 356 -1.99 14.15 -9.01
N TRP A 357 -1.55 13.03 -8.42
CA TRP A 357 -2.36 12.25 -7.50
C TRP A 357 -2.86 13.07 -6.31
N MET A 358 -2.01 13.95 -5.75
CA MET A 358 -2.40 14.81 -4.64
C MET A 358 -3.55 15.77 -4.98
N ALA A 359 -3.64 16.21 -6.25
CA ALA A 359 -4.72 17.09 -6.70
C ALA A 359 -6.00 16.30 -6.99
N GLU A 360 -5.86 15.13 -7.63
CA GLU A 360 -6.97 14.39 -8.22
C GLU A 360 -7.64 13.41 -7.24
N ARG A 361 -6.94 13.00 -6.17
CA ARG A 361 -7.50 12.01 -5.24
C ARG A 361 -8.81 12.50 -4.62
N SER A 362 -9.80 11.61 -4.65
CA SER A 362 -11.09 11.76 -3.98
C SER A 362 -11.25 10.78 -2.81
N ALA A 363 -10.47 9.70 -2.77
CA ALA A 363 -10.48 8.74 -1.68
C ALA A 363 -9.96 9.37 -0.37
N PRO A 364 -10.51 9.02 0.80
CA PRO A 364 -10.09 9.53 2.09
C PRO A 364 -8.73 8.94 2.52
N VAL A 365 -7.65 9.45 1.93
CA VAL A 365 -6.26 9.12 2.25
C VAL A 365 -5.60 10.34 2.88
N PHE A 366 -5.29 10.24 4.17
CA PHE A 366 -4.64 11.31 4.92
C PHE A 366 -3.13 11.18 4.81
N MET A 367 -2.46 12.17 4.21
CA MET A 367 -1.02 12.12 4.01
C MET A 367 -0.27 12.63 5.24
N VAL A 368 0.78 11.93 5.63
CA VAL A 368 1.78 12.43 6.59
C VAL A 368 3.15 12.34 5.94
N ALA A 369 3.75 13.47 5.61
CA ALA A 369 5.13 13.51 5.12
C ALA A 369 6.08 13.94 6.25
N THR A 370 7.26 13.34 6.35
CA THR A 370 8.31 13.84 7.24
C THR A 370 9.49 14.36 6.42
N ALA A 371 10.17 15.39 6.94
CA ALA A 371 11.40 15.89 6.35
C ALA A 371 12.39 16.40 7.41
N ASN A 372 13.67 16.08 7.22
CA ASN A 372 14.78 16.59 8.02
C ASN A 372 15.50 17.76 7.32
N ALA A 373 15.59 17.74 5.99
CA ALA A 373 16.29 18.76 5.20
C ALA A 373 15.32 19.49 4.26
N ILE A 374 14.73 20.57 4.77
CA ILE A 374 13.72 21.36 4.06
C ILE A 374 14.26 22.10 2.83
N ASP A 375 15.54 22.46 2.85
CA ASP A 375 16.26 23.08 1.75
C ASP A 375 16.33 22.19 0.50
N ARG A 376 16.16 20.88 0.68
CA ARG A 376 16.17 19.88 -0.39
C ARG A 376 14.79 19.56 -0.94
N LEU A 377 13.73 20.08 -0.31
CA LEU A 377 12.37 19.80 -0.75
C LEU A 377 11.99 20.66 -1.96
N PRO A 378 11.37 20.06 -2.99
CA PRO A 378 10.78 20.82 -4.09
C PRO A 378 9.73 21.81 -3.57
N PRO A 379 9.79 23.10 -3.95
CA PRO A 379 8.85 24.12 -3.48
C PRO A 379 7.39 23.81 -3.86
N GLU A 380 7.16 23.01 -4.89
CA GLU A 380 5.85 22.57 -5.35
C GLU A 380 5.07 21.79 -4.27
N LEU A 381 5.77 21.09 -3.37
CA LEU A 381 5.16 20.36 -2.24
C LEU A 381 4.70 21.30 -1.13
N LEU A 382 5.36 22.46 -0.99
CA LEU A 382 5.10 23.43 0.09
C LEU A 382 3.91 24.34 -0.23
N ARG A 383 3.34 24.24 -1.44
CA ARG A 383 2.20 25.05 -1.85
C ARG A 383 0.95 24.68 -1.05
N LYS A 384 0.30 25.69 -0.46
CA LYS A 384 -0.99 25.51 0.24
C LYS A 384 -2.02 24.83 -0.68
N GLY A 385 -2.76 23.87 -0.13
CA GLY A 385 -3.68 22.99 -0.85
C GLY A 385 -3.11 21.60 -1.17
N ARG A 386 -1.80 21.38 -0.97
CA ARG A 386 -1.16 20.05 -1.04
C ARG A 386 -1.17 19.35 0.31
N PHE A 387 -0.62 20.04 1.29
CA PHE A 387 -0.80 19.74 2.71
C PHE A 387 -1.64 20.86 3.32
N ASP A 388 -2.46 20.50 4.30
CA ASP A 388 -3.31 21.44 5.03
C ASP A 388 -2.44 22.30 5.93
N GLU A 389 -1.46 21.67 6.60
CA GLU A 389 -0.53 22.36 7.49
C GLU A 389 0.89 21.79 7.50
N LEU A 390 1.85 22.68 7.79
CA LEU A 390 3.24 22.33 8.05
C LEU A 390 3.53 22.51 9.54
N PHE A 391 3.88 21.42 10.20
CA PHE A 391 4.27 21.43 11.60
C PHE A 391 5.79 21.37 11.76
N PHE A 392 6.31 22.23 12.62
CA PHE A 392 7.70 22.19 13.04
C PHE A 392 7.84 21.40 14.34
N VAL A 393 8.66 20.35 14.27
CA VAL A 393 9.00 19.49 15.41
C VAL A 393 10.41 19.87 15.88
N ASP A 394 10.47 20.65 16.95
CA ASP A 394 11.72 21.08 17.57
C ASP A 394 12.20 20.05 18.63
N LEU A 395 13.29 20.39 19.32
CA LEU A 395 13.74 19.70 20.52
C LEU A 395 12.71 19.86 21.65
N PRO A 396 12.48 18.80 22.44
CA PRO A 396 11.50 18.81 23.52
C PRO A 396 11.84 19.80 24.64
N ASP A 397 10.82 20.47 25.16
CA ASP A 397 10.92 21.29 26.36
C ASP A 397 11.06 20.43 27.64
N ASP A 398 11.25 21.07 28.79
CA ASP A 398 11.53 20.37 30.05
C ASP A 398 10.41 19.40 30.43
N ALA A 399 9.15 19.83 30.29
CA ALA A 399 7.98 19.00 30.58
C ALA A 399 7.87 17.80 29.64
N THR A 400 8.15 18.00 28.35
CA THR A 400 8.16 16.94 27.35
C THR A 400 9.30 15.96 27.59
N ARG A 401 10.50 16.44 27.97
CA ARG A 401 11.62 15.57 28.34
C ARG A 401 11.29 14.70 29.55
N GLU A 402 10.61 15.23 30.57
CA GLU A 402 10.13 14.40 31.68
C GLU A 402 9.22 13.26 31.19
N GLU A 403 8.25 13.58 30.33
CA GLU A 403 7.33 12.59 29.77
C GLU A 403 8.10 11.51 28.98
N ILE A 404 9.06 11.93 28.14
CA ILE A 404 9.92 11.02 27.37
C ILE A 404 10.71 10.10 28.32
N PHE A 405 11.35 10.63 29.37
CA PHE A 405 12.04 9.79 30.36
C PHE A 405 11.10 8.78 31.01
N ARG A 406 9.90 9.19 31.45
CA ARG A 406 8.92 8.27 32.04
C ARG A 406 8.59 7.12 31.08
N ILE A 407 8.37 7.43 29.80
CA ILE A 407 8.07 6.43 28.76
C ILE A 407 9.23 5.43 28.60
N HIS A 408 10.46 5.92 28.40
CA HIS A 408 11.60 5.02 28.13
C HIS A 408 12.05 4.22 29.36
N LEU A 409 11.87 4.77 30.57
CA LEU A 409 12.10 4.04 31.83
C LEU A 409 11.06 2.95 32.04
N ALA A 410 9.76 3.27 31.89
CA ALA A 410 8.68 2.30 32.07
C ALA A 410 8.75 1.15 31.05
N ARG A 411 9.11 1.43 29.79
CA ARG A 411 9.35 0.41 28.75
C ARG A 411 10.46 -0.60 29.11
N ARG A 412 11.35 -0.26 30.05
CA ARG A 412 12.45 -1.09 30.54
C ARG A 412 12.19 -1.60 31.96
N GLU A 413 10.92 -1.57 32.39
CA GLU A 413 10.47 -2.03 33.71
C GLU A 413 11.13 -1.28 34.89
N LEU A 414 11.65 -0.08 34.63
CA LEU A 414 12.18 0.82 35.66
C LEU A 414 11.07 1.73 36.17
N ARG A 415 11.03 1.95 37.49
CA ARG A 415 10.05 2.85 38.12
C ARG A 415 10.53 4.30 37.99
N PRO A 416 9.85 5.16 37.20
CA PRO A 416 10.33 6.52 36.97
C PRO A 416 10.38 7.37 38.26
N ASP A 417 9.41 7.16 39.15
CA ASP A 417 9.29 7.92 40.41
C ASP A 417 10.49 7.71 41.34
N ASP A 418 11.15 6.55 41.26
CA ASP A 418 12.33 6.22 42.07
C ASP A 418 13.63 6.84 41.52
N LEU A 419 13.60 7.37 40.29
CA LEU A 419 14.78 7.82 39.54
C LEU A 419 14.84 9.35 39.39
N GLY A 420 13.87 10.08 39.96
CA GLY A 420 13.84 11.54 39.99
C GLY A 420 13.90 12.17 38.59
N VAL A 421 12.89 11.86 37.77
CA VAL A 421 12.80 12.25 36.35
C VAL A 421 12.94 13.75 36.11
N THR A 422 12.42 14.60 37.00
CA THR A 422 12.54 16.06 36.88
C THR A 422 13.99 16.52 36.79
N LEU A 423 14.87 15.96 37.63
CA LEU A 423 16.30 16.28 37.59
C LEU A 423 16.97 15.77 36.30
N LEU A 424 16.54 14.62 35.78
CA LEU A 424 17.04 14.09 34.51
C LEU A 424 16.62 14.98 33.33
N ALA A 425 15.40 15.49 33.35
CA ALA A 425 14.89 16.42 32.33
C ALA A 425 15.66 17.76 32.35
N GLU A 426 15.91 18.32 33.54
CA GLU A 426 16.73 19.53 33.70
C GLU A 426 18.17 19.31 33.19
N ALA A 427 18.79 18.18 33.55
CA ALA A 427 20.17 17.86 33.16
C ALA A 427 20.34 17.56 31.66
N SER A 428 19.26 17.27 30.93
CA SER A 428 19.24 16.90 29.51
C SER A 428 18.75 18.03 28.60
N SER A 429 18.93 19.30 29.02
CA SER A 429 18.56 20.45 28.20
C SER A 429 19.22 20.38 26.80
N GLY A 430 18.40 20.54 25.76
CA GLY A 430 18.82 20.44 24.36
C GLY A 430 18.90 19.02 23.79
N PHE A 431 18.54 17.99 24.55
CA PHE A 431 18.49 16.62 24.05
C PHE A 431 17.21 16.39 23.23
N SER A 432 17.35 15.62 22.16
CA SER A 432 16.23 15.03 21.41
C SER A 432 15.66 13.81 22.14
N GLY A 433 14.46 13.37 21.76
CA GLY A 433 13.86 12.16 22.33
C GLY A 433 14.71 10.91 22.09
N ALA A 434 15.35 10.81 20.92
CA ALA A 434 16.28 9.73 20.61
C ALA A 434 17.51 9.72 21.53
N GLU A 435 18.05 10.88 21.90
CA GLU A 435 19.20 10.96 22.81
C GLU A 435 18.81 10.60 24.24
N ILE A 436 17.62 11.00 24.70
CA ILE A 436 17.07 10.57 25.98
C ILE A 436 16.90 9.04 26.02
N GLU A 437 16.39 8.45 24.95
CA GLU A 437 16.32 6.99 24.85
C GLU A 437 17.71 6.35 24.98
N GLN A 438 18.71 6.87 24.26
CA GLN A 438 20.08 6.34 24.30
C GLN A 438 20.74 6.49 25.67
N VAL A 439 20.46 7.57 26.41
CA VAL A 439 20.87 7.73 27.81
C VAL A 439 20.31 6.57 28.65
N VAL A 440 19.02 6.29 28.56
CA VAL A 440 18.38 5.22 29.34
C VAL A 440 18.93 3.84 28.93
N VAL A 441 19.12 3.60 27.63
CA VAL A 441 19.73 2.35 27.11
C VAL A 441 21.15 2.18 27.67
N SER A 442 21.95 3.23 27.62
CA SER A 442 23.34 3.21 28.10
C SER A 442 23.41 2.92 29.59
N ALA A 443 22.51 3.52 30.38
CA ALA A 443 22.42 3.24 31.82
C ALA A 443 22.04 1.78 32.09
N VAL A 444 21.10 1.20 31.34
CA VAL A 444 20.76 -0.23 31.49
C VAL A 444 21.97 -1.13 31.20
N TYR A 445 22.73 -0.86 30.14
CA TYR A 445 23.95 -1.63 29.84
C TYR A 445 25.04 -1.46 30.90
N ALA A 446 25.25 -0.24 31.39
CA ALA A 446 26.21 0.03 32.46
C ALA A 446 25.82 -0.69 33.77
N ALA A 447 24.53 -0.68 34.13
CA ALA A 447 23.98 -1.40 35.28
C ALA A 447 24.20 -2.91 35.17
N GLN A 448 23.92 -3.49 33.99
CA GLN A 448 24.15 -4.91 33.73
C GLN A 448 25.64 -5.29 33.83
N ALA A 449 26.53 -4.49 33.23
CA ALA A 449 27.97 -4.73 33.29
C ALA A 449 28.54 -4.65 34.72
N GLN A 450 27.96 -3.79 35.56
CA GLN A 450 28.34 -3.60 36.96
C GLN A 450 27.56 -4.51 37.92
N GLN A 451 26.64 -5.34 37.42
CA GLN A 451 25.75 -6.20 38.21
C GLN A 451 24.98 -5.45 39.31
N ARG A 452 24.50 -4.23 39.00
CA ARG A 452 23.69 -3.40 39.92
C ARG A 452 22.40 -2.94 39.26
N GLN A 453 21.47 -2.42 40.05
CA GLN A 453 20.25 -1.79 39.52
C GLN A 453 20.57 -0.40 38.96
N VAL A 454 19.79 0.04 37.98
CA VAL A 454 19.89 1.42 37.45
C VAL A 454 19.49 2.39 38.56
N ASP A 455 20.34 3.37 38.81
CA ASP A 455 20.10 4.46 39.76
C ASP A 455 20.20 5.83 39.05
N GLN A 456 19.67 6.86 39.71
CA GLN A 456 19.71 8.23 39.18
C GLN A 456 21.14 8.74 38.89
N PRO A 457 22.15 8.51 39.75
CA PRO A 457 23.53 8.92 39.46
C PRO A 457 24.07 8.35 38.15
N MET A 458 23.78 7.08 37.85
CA MET A 458 24.19 6.46 36.59
C MET A 458 23.55 7.13 35.37
N LEU A 459 22.25 7.43 35.44
CA LEU A 459 21.56 8.16 34.37
C LEU A 459 22.17 9.56 34.15
N LEU A 460 22.47 10.28 35.23
CA LEU A 460 23.14 11.59 35.15
C LEU A 460 24.55 11.50 34.55
N GLU A 461 25.30 10.44 34.85
CA GLU A 461 26.61 10.18 34.24
C GLU A 461 26.48 9.93 32.73
N CYS A 462 25.51 9.11 32.32
CA CYS A 462 25.22 8.87 30.90
C CYS A 462 24.79 10.15 30.16
N ILE A 463 24.01 11.03 30.80
CA ILE A 463 23.66 12.35 30.24
C ILE A 463 24.92 13.17 30.00
N ARG A 464 25.82 13.27 30.98
CA ARG A 464 27.08 14.03 30.84
C ARG A 464 28.02 13.48 29.79
N ALA A 465 28.01 12.16 29.58
CA ALA A 465 28.81 11.50 28.56
C ALA A 465 28.24 11.69 27.14
N THR A 466 26.98 12.11 27.01
CA THR A 466 26.31 12.31 25.72
C THR A 466 26.48 13.76 25.26
N SER A 467 26.95 13.95 24.03
CA SER A 467 26.99 15.27 23.39
C SER A 467 25.68 15.51 22.63
N PRO A 468 24.83 16.47 23.04
CA PRO A 468 23.54 16.67 22.42
C PRO A 468 23.64 17.24 21.00
N LEU A 469 22.64 16.90 20.18
CA LEU A 469 22.50 17.34 18.80
C LEU A 469 22.36 18.86 18.70
N SER A 470 21.80 19.50 19.74
CA SER A 470 21.75 20.96 19.86
C SER A 470 23.13 21.62 19.83
N ILE A 471 24.19 20.91 20.24
CA ILE A 471 25.57 21.38 20.23
C ILE A 471 26.26 20.92 18.94
N VAL A 472 26.17 19.63 18.59
CA VAL A 472 26.88 19.06 17.44
C VAL A 472 26.38 19.63 16.10
N MET A 473 25.10 19.99 16.02
CA MET A 473 24.45 20.51 14.80
C MET A 473 23.83 21.90 15.01
N ALA A 474 24.35 22.71 15.94
CA ALA A 474 23.81 24.00 16.33
C ALA A 474 23.49 24.92 15.12
N GLU A 475 24.44 25.08 14.21
CA GLU A 475 24.29 25.94 13.02
C GLU A 475 23.13 25.49 12.12
N ARG A 476 23.00 24.18 11.89
CA ARG A 476 21.92 23.62 11.07
C ARG A 476 20.57 23.75 11.78
N LEU A 477 20.55 23.58 13.10
CA LEU A 477 19.36 23.73 13.91
C LEU A 477 18.84 25.18 13.90
N GLU A 478 19.74 26.16 14.06
CA GLU A 478 19.41 27.58 13.98
C GLU A 478 18.88 27.95 12.59
N ALA A 479 19.53 27.47 11.52
CA ALA A 479 19.05 27.69 10.16
C ALA A 479 17.65 27.10 9.94
N LEU A 480 17.40 25.89 10.47
CA LEU A 480 16.10 25.24 10.36
C LEU A 480 15.01 25.99 11.16
N ARG A 481 15.31 26.45 12.38
CA ARG A 481 14.40 27.27 13.19
C ARG A 481 14.09 28.61 12.54
N ALA A 482 15.10 29.28 11.98
CA ALA A 482 14.93 30.53 11.24
C ALA A 482 14.07 30.34 9.98
N TRP A 483 14.23 29.21 9.28
CA TRP A 483 13.34 28.85 8.18
C TRP A 483 11.90 28.59 8.67
N ALA A 484 11.73 27.86 9.76
CA ALA A 484 10.42 27.49 10.30
C ALA A 484 9.61 28.72 10.79
N GLN A 485 10.29 29.75 11.27
CA GLN A 485 9.68 30.97 11.80
C GLN A 485 8.79 31.65 10.75
N GLY A 486 7.50 31.80 11.08
CA GLY A 486 6.49 32.40 10.20
C GLY A 486 6.05 31.54 9.01
N ARG A 487 6.57 30.32 8.87
CA ARG A 487 6.23 29.37 7.78
C ARG A 487 5.51 28.12 8.28
N THR A 488 5.64 27.80 9.55
CA THR A 488 5.16 26.55 10.16
C THR A 488 4.45 26.81 11.48
N VAL A 489 3.62 25.86 11.89
CA VAL A 489 3.00 25.80 13.22
C VAL A 489 3.88 24.94 14.13
N GLN A 490 4.12 25.37 15.38
CA GLN A 490 4.83 24.53 16.35
C GLN A 490 4.01 23.28 16.67
N ALA A 491 4.67 22.12 16.70
CA ALA A 491 3.99 20.85 16.97
C ALA A 491 3.56 20.71 18.43
N ASP A 492 4.35 21.25 19.36
CA ASP A 492 4.04 21.36 20.80
C ASP A 492 3.10 22.53 21.08
#